data_AF-A0A452ZVI9-F1
#
_entry.id   AF-A0A452ZVI9-F1
#
_cell.length_a   1.000
_cell.length_b   1.000
_cell.length_c   1.000
_cell.angle_alpha   90.00
_cell.angle_beta   90.00
_cell.angle_gamma   90.00
#
_symmetry.space_group_name_H-M   'P 1'
#
loop_
_entity.id
_entity.type
_entity.pdbx_description
1 polymer ?
#
loop_
_entity_poly.entity_id
_entity_poly.type
_entity_poly.pdbx_seq_one_letter_code
_entity_poly.pdbx_strand_id
1 'polypeptide(L)'
;PARSSKREWRGQNRTAMEYVNPLTGFRVDGRRPNEMRQLKGEVGVVSRADGSALFEMGNTRVIAAVYGPREIQNRSQQQNRKEALVRCEYRMAEFSTGDRRRKPKGDR
;
A
#
# COMPACT_ATOMS: atom_id res chain seq x y z
N PRO A 1 45.62 34.32 -3.37
CA PRO A 1 44.96 34.83 -4.58
C PRO A 1 44.48 33.68 -5.50
N ALA A 2 43.22 33.28 -5.38
CA ALA A 2 42.51 32.53 -6.41
C ALA A 2 41.03 32.84 -6.28
N ARG A 3 40.49 33.42 -7.35
CA ARG A 3 39.14 33.98 -7.46
C ARG A 3 38.10 32.88 -7.63
N SER A 4 36.88 33.21 -7.20
CA SER A 4 35.62 32.88 -7.87
C SER A 4 35.16 31.41 -7.86
N SER A 5 34.09 31.14 -7.13
CA SER A 5 32.77 31.21 -7.75
C SER A 5 31.69 31.05 -6.69
N LYS A 6 31.06 32.17 -6.31
CA LYS A 6 29.70 32.16 -5.76
C LYS A 6 28.83 31.48 -6.80
N ARG A 7 28.45 30.22 -6.57
CA ARG A 7 27.36 29.61 -7.32
C ARG A 7 26.07 30.23 -6.80
N GLU A 8 25.63 31.28 -7.49
CA GLU A 8 24.25 31.76 -7.44
C GLU A 8 23.32 30.57 -7.66
N TRP A 9 22.58 30.19 -6.61
CA TRP A 9 21.37 29.40 -6.79
C TRP A 9 20.31 30.34 -7.37
N ARG A 10 20.34 30.50 -8.70
CA ARG A 10 19.23 31.11 -9.46
C ARG A 10 18.00 30.24 -9.29
N GLY A 11 16.90 30.92 -8.99
CA GLY A 11 15.66 30.31 -8.53
C GLY A 11 15.12 29.23 -9.47
N GLN A 12 14.60 28.20 -8.82
CA GLN A 12 13.38 27.58 -9.31
C GLN A 12 12.33 27.91 -8.27
N ASN A 13 11.35 28.73 -8.65
CA ASN A 13 10.09 28.84 -7.95
C ASN A 13 9.55 27.41 -7.80
N ARG A 14 9.81 26.78 -6.65
CA ARG A 14 9.04 25.63 -6.21
C ARG A 14 7.65 26.16 -5.93
N THR A 15 6.79 26.20 -6.94
CA THR A 15 5.35 26.31 -6.71
C THR A 15 5.01 25.17 -5.75
N ALA A 16 4.71 25.52 -4.49
CA ALA A 16 4.24 24.59 -3.51
C ALA A 16 3.05 23.85 -4.13
N MET A 17 3.12 22.53 -4.19
CA MET A 17 2.07 21.73 -4.81
C MET A 17 0.80 21.91 -3.99
N GLU A 18 -0.19 22.60 -4.53
CA GLU A 18 -1.49 22.79 -3.90
C GLU A 18 -2.31 21.51 -4.07
N TYR A 19 -2.62 20.82 -2.97
CA TYR A 19 -3.32 19.52 -2.99
C TYR A 19 -4.82 19.65 -3.27
N VAL A 20 -5.39 20.81 -2.94
CA VAL A 20 -6.76 21.20 -3.25
C VAL A 20 -6.70 22.59 -3.85
N ASN A 21 -7.25 22.75 -5.05
CA ASN A 21 -7.29 24.02 -5.72
C ASN A 21 -8.29 24.95 -5.01
N PRO A 22 -7.90 26.11 -4.49
CA PRO A 22 -8.79 26.99 -3.71
C PRO A 22 -9.87 27.67 -4.55
N LEU A 23 -9.66 27.81 -5.87
CA LEU A 23 -10.61 28.44 -6.79
C LEU A 23 -11.71 27.47 -7.23
N THR A 24 -11.35 26.21 -7.46
CA THR A 24 -12.26 25.20 -8.00
C THR A 24 -12.73 24.18 -6.96
N GLY A 25 -12.04 24.08 -5.83
CA GLY A 25 -12.32 23.12 -4.76
C GLY A 25 -11.95 21.67 -5.08
N PHE A 26 -11.32 21.40 -6.23
CA PHE A 26 -10.95 20.05 -6.66
C PHE A 26 -9.53 19.67 -6.24
N ARG A 27 -9.33 18.38 -6.02
CA ARG A 27 -8.02 17.76 -5.76
C ARG A 27 -7.22 17.59 -7.06
N VAL A 28 -5.95 17.23 -6.93
CA VAL A 28 -5.04 16.88 -8.05
C VAL A 28 -5.58 15.80 -9.00
N ASP A 29 -6.47 14.93 -8.51
CA ASP A 29 -7.09 13.86 -9.28
C ASP A 29 -8.53 14.15 -9.71
N GLY A 30 -8.95 15.42 -9.63
CA GLY A 30 -10.25 15.91 -10.12
C GLY A 30 -11.45 15.62 -9.22
N ARG A 31 -11.24 14.99 -8.06
CA ARG A 31 -12.30 14.64 -7.10
C ARG A 31 -12.48 15.72 -6.04
N ARG A 32 -13.65 15.76 -5.39
CA ARG A 32 -13.86 16.64 -4.23
C ARG A 32 -13.16 16.09 -2.97
N PRO A 33 -12.88 16.92 -1.95
CA PRO A 33 -12.27 16.46 -0.70
C PRO A 33 -13.08 15.38 0.03
N ASN A 34 -14.41 15.43 -0.08
CA ASN A 34 -15.35 14.49 0.52
C ASN A 34 -15.68 13.28 -0.37
N GLU A 35 -15.03 13.15 -1.53
CA GLU A 35 -15.31 12.09 -2.50
C GLU A 35 -14.26 10.98 -2.46
N MET A 36 -14.74 9.74 -2.30
CA MET A 36 -13.88 8.54 -2.30
C MET A 36 -13.41 8.16 -3.70
N ARG A 37 -12.40 7.30 -3.81
CA ARG A 37 -12.01 6.73 -5.11
C ARG A 37 -13.05 5.70 -5.50
N GLN A 38 -13.13 5.38 -6.80
CA GLN A 38 -13.97 4.28 -7.26
C GLN A 38 -13.58 2.99 -6.52
N LEU A 39 -14.58 2.34 -5.92
CA LEU A 39 -14.44 1.07 -5.22
C LEU A 39 -14.94 -0.06 -6.11
N LYS A 40 -14.19 -1.15 -6.17
CA LYS A 40 -14.61 -2.40 -6.81
C LYS A 40 -14.24 -3.57 -5.90
N GLY A 41 -15.10 -4.57 -5.86
CA GLY A 41 -14.90 -5.77 -5.04
C GLY A 41 -15.39 -7.00 -5.77
N GLU A 42 -14.61 -8.07 -5.72
CA GLU A 42 -14.97 -9.38 -6.25
C GLU A 42 -14.62 -10.45 -5.20
N VAL A 43 -15.49 -11.44 -5.03
CA VAL A 43 -15.33 -12.53 -4.06
C VAL A 43 -15.08 -13.83 -4.83
N GLY A 44 -14.25 -14.73 -4.31
CA GLY A 44 -13.98 -16.03 -4.93
C GLY A 44 -12.90 -16.03 -6.01
N VAL A 45 -12.08 -14.98 -6.09
CA VAL A 45 -10.99 -14.81 -7.07
C VAL A 45 -9.89 -15.88 -6.99
N VAL A 46 -9.64 -16.45 -5.82
CA VAL A 46 -8.62 -17.49 -5.61
C VAL A 46 -9.32 -18.84 -5.40
N SER A 47 -9.29 -19.68 -6.43
CA SER A 47 -9.98 -20.98 -6.44
C SER A 47 -9.48 -21.99 -5.42
N ARG A 48 -8.23 -21.86 -4.94
CA ARG A 48 -7.63 -22.76 -3.94
C ARG A 48 -7.90 -22.35 -2.49
N ALA A 49 -8.42 -21.14 -2.28
CA ALA A 49 -8.70 -20.62 -0.95
C ALA A 49 -10.14 -20.94 -0.54
N ASP A 50 -10.37 -21.16 0.75
CA ASP A 50 -11.70 -21.41 1.30
C ASP A 50 -12.58 -20.15 1.19
N GLY A 51 -11.95 -18.98 1.32
CA GLY A 51 -12.54 -17.69 0.99
C GLY A 51 -11.49 -16.76 0.39
N SER A 52 -11.87 -15.94 -0.58
CA SER A 52 -10.97 -14.94 -1.16
C SER A 52 -11.73 -13.73 -1.66
N ALA A 53 -11.04 -12.60 -1.72
CA ALA A 53 -11.59 -11.36 -2.25
C ALA A 53 -10.51 -10.52 -2.93
N LEU A 54 -10.87 -9.89 -4.04
CA LEU A 54 -10.11 -8.84 -4.71
C LEU A 54 -10.82 -7.52 -4.42
N PHE A 55 -10.07 -6.56 -3.88
CA PHE A 55 -10.57 -5.23 -3.56
C PHE A 55 -9.73 -4.18 -4.29
N GLU A 56 -10.41 -3.23 -4.91
CA GLU A 56 -9.80 -2.15 -5.67
C GLU A 56 -10.34 -0.80 -5.21
N MET A 57 -9.43 0.14 -4.97
CA MET A 57 -9.73 1.52 -4.60
C MET A 57 -8.89 2.46 -5.48
N GLY A 58 -9.45 2.86 -6.61
CA GLY A 58 -8.70 3.51 -7.69
C GLY A 58 -7.56 2.60 -8.16
N ASN A 59 -6.31 3.06 -8.05
CA ASN A 59 -5.14 2.30 -8.49
C ASN A 59 -4.63 1.29 -7.45
N THR A 60 -5.15 1.32 -6.22
CA THR A 60 -4.78 0.35 -5.19
C THR A 60 -5.56 -0.93 -5.42
N ARG A 61 -4.86 -2.06 -5.57
CA ARG A 61 -5.45 -3.39 -5.71
C ARG A 61 -4.90 -4.32 -4.64
N VAL A 62 -5.78 -5.05 -3.95
CA VAL A 62 -5.43 -5.97 -2.86
C VAL A 62 -6.16 -7.28 -3.04
N ILE A 63 -5.45 -8.40 -2.89
CA ILE A 63 -6.04 -9.74 -2.86
C ILE A 63 -5.90 -10.28 -1.45
N ALA A 64 -7.00 -10.74 -0.88
CA ALA A 64 -7.04 -11.45 0.40
C ALA A 64 -7.49 -12.90 0.15
N ALA A 65 -6.85 -13.83 0.85
CA ALA A 65 -7.21 -15.24 0.82
C ALA A 65 -7.19 -15.80 2.24
N VAL A 66 -8.23 -16.55 2.58
CA VAL A 66 -8.40 -17.23 3.87
C VAL A 66 -8.31 -18.74 3.62
N TYR A 67 -7.52 -19.40 4.44
CA TYR A 67 -7.28 -20.83 4.38
C TYR A 67 -7.61 -21.44 5.75
N GLY A 68 -8.78 -22.03 5.88
CA GLY A 68 -9.24 -22.68 7.10
C GLY A 68 -10.70 -22.40 7.45
N PRO A 69 -11.17 -22.92 8.60
CA PRO A 69 -10.40 -23.44 9.73
C PRO A 69 -9.65 -24.76 9.45
N ARG A 70 -8.42 -24.92 9.96
CA ARG A 70 -7.60 -26.14 9.84
C ARG A 70 -7.10 -26.58 11.20
N GLU A 71 -6.91 -27.89 11.38
CA GLU A 71 -6.35 -28.42 12.61
C GLU A 71 -4.89 -27.98 12.79
N ILE A 72 -4.55 -27.57 14.02
CA ILE A 72 -3.22 -27.10 14.35
C ILE A 72 -2.30 -28.33 14.46
N GLN A 73 -1.30 -28.40 13.58
CA GLN A 73 -0.33 -29.52 13.57
C GLN A 73 0.53 -29.55 14.84
N ASN A 74 0.95 -28.38 15.33
CA ASN A 74 1.75 -28.26 16.55
C ASN A 74 0.87 -27.91 17.75
N ARG A 75 0.50 -28.91 18.54
CA ARG A 75 -0.34 -28.73 19.74
C ARG A 75 0.21 -27.71 20.75
N SER A 76 1.52 -27.48 20.77
CA SER A 76 2.14 -26.44 21.62
C SER A 76 1.72 -25.01 21.26
N GLN A 77 1.30 -24.77 20.02
CA GLN A 77 0.79 -23.46 19.58
C GLN A 77 -0.66 -23.23 20.01
N GLN A 78 -1.37 -24.29 20.40
CA GLN A 78 -2.75 -24.22 20.86
C GLN A 78 -2.77 -24.02 22.38
N GLN A 79 -2.58 -22.77 22.80
CA GLN A 79 -2.62 -22.40 24.23
C GLN A 79 -4.00 -22.68 24.83
N ASN A 80 -5.07 -22.37 24.09
CA ASN A 80 -6.46 -22.59 24.49
C ASN A 80 -7.18 -23.46 23.47
N ARG A 81 -7.85 -24.53 23.93
CA ARG A 81 -8.63 -25.43 23.06
C ARG A 81 -9.95 -24.84 22.56
N LYS A 82 -10.41 -23.73 23.15
CA LYS A 82 -11.69 -23.08 22.84
C LYS A 82 -11.58 -21.93 21.83
N GLU A 83 -10.36 -21.55 21.44
CA GLU A 83 -10.09 -20.39 20.60
C GLU A 83 -9.46 -20.82 19.28
N ALA A 84 -9.73 -20.07 18.21
CA ALA A 84 -9.10 -20.24 16.92
C ALA A 84 -7.87 -19.34 16.81
N LEU A 85 -6.75 -19.90 16.34
CA LEU A 85 -5.55 -19.12 16.05
C LEU A 85 -5.68 -18.46 14.67
N VAL A 86 -5.72 -17.13 14.63
CA VAL A 86 -5.76 -16.36 13.39
C VAL A 86 -4.36 -15.88 13.04
N ARG A 87 -3.83 -16.33 11.89
CA ARG A 87 -2.55 -15.87 11.35
C ARG A 87 -2.78 -15.03 10.10
N CYS A 88 -2.39 -13.76 10.18
CA CYS A 88 -2.44 -12.84 9.04
C CYS A 88 -1.03 -12.61 8.51
N GLU A 89 -0.83 -12.79 7.21
CA GLU A 89 0.41 -12.45 6.53
C GLU A 89 0.15 -11.35 5.50
N TYR A 90 0.97 -10.30 5.55
CA TYR A 90 0.92 -9.20 4.60
C TYR A 90 2.13 -9.26 3.68
N ARG A 91 1.89 -9.20 2.37
CA ARG A 91 2.93 -9.09 1.34
C ARG A 91 2.58 -7.98 0.37
N MET A 92 3.57 -7.14 0.07
CA MET A 92 3.50 -6.11 -0.95
C MET A 92 4.25 -6.59 -2.18
N ALA A 93 3.61 -6.57 -3.35
CA ALA A 93 4.26 -6.98 -4.60
C ALA A 93 5.45 -6.06 -4.92
N GLU A 94 6.55 -6.62 -5.40
CA GLU A 94 7.79 -5.85 -5.64
C GLU A 94 7.63 -4.74 -6.71
N PHE A 95 6.66 -4.90 -7.60
CA PHE A 95 6.32 -3.94 -8.65
C PHE A 95 5.20 -2.95 -8.26
N SER A 96 4.70 -3.00 -7.03
CA SER A 96 3.54 -2.18 -6.61
C SER A 96 3.90 -0.72 -6.31
N THR A 97 5.19 -0.40 -6.09
CA THR A 97 5.67 0.97 -5.91
C THR A 97 6.42 1.46 -7.15
N GLY A 98 6.33 2.76 -7.44
CA GLY A 98 7.05 3.39 -8.56
C GLY A 98 8.57 3.29 -8.43
N ASP A 99 9.09 3.32 -7.20
CA ASP A 99 10.48 3.00 -6.91
C ASP A 99 10.62 1.52 -6.55
N ARG A 100 11.49 0.79 -7.27
CA ARG A 100 11.82 -0.59 -6.94
C ARG A 100 12.47 -0.63 -5.55
N ARG A 101 11.86 -1.35 -4.62
CA ARG A 101 12.36 -1.54 -3.25
C ARG A 101 13.79 -2.07 -3.31
N ARG A 102 14.78 -1.24 -2.95
CA ARG A 102 16.16 -1.70 -2.77
C ARG A 102 16.16 -2.65 -1.58
N LYS A 103 16.58 -3.90 -1.76
CA LYS A 103 16.80 -4.81 -0.63
C LYS A 103 17.76 -4.10 0.34
N PRO A 104 17.43 -3.99 1.65
CA PRO A 104 18.42 -3.53 2.60
C PRO A 104 19.63 -4.47 2.47
N LYS A 105 20.80 -3.89 2.25
CA LYS A 105 22.06 -4.64 2.24
C LYS A 105 22.18 -5.17 3.67
N GLY A 106 21.94 -6.48 3.84
CA GLY A 106 21.99 -7.10 5.16
C GLY A 106 23.33 -6.77 5.81
N ASP A 107 23.29 -6.18 7.00
CA ASP A 107 24.45 -6.16 7.86
C ASP A 107 24.74 -7.61 8.23
N ARG A 108 25.99 -8.02 8.02
CA ARG A 108 26.51 -9.32 8.46
C ARG A 108 26.75 -9.30 9.96
#